data_AF-A0A371KVR9-F1
#
_entry.id   AF-A0A371KVR9-F1
#
_cell.length_a   1.000
_cell.length_b   1.000
_cell.length_c   1.000
_cell.angle_alpha   90.00
_cell.angle_beta   90.00
_cell.angle_gamma   90.00
#
_symmetry.space_group_name_H-M   'P 1'
#
loop_
_entity.id
_entity.type
_entity.pdbx_description
1 polymer ?
#
loop_
_entity_poly.entity_id
_entity_poly.type
_entity_poly.pdbx_seq_one_letter_code
_entity_poly.pdbx_strand_id
1 'polypeptide(L)'
;MTDAWFAGADPDDPEPGATRVRTGSASAPADWPAEAVDAGFAADESDYYAKLRSATLAAASEAVAERERADDVQLAHAVRAMDDAERTANELAERVVEWAGTLYEEVPRGLDGVRDIAAREPKTAAEERVVSYATRAVDLLDERDDLRVFIEERAPTTVPNLAEMAGPVLAARLIALAGGLEPLAKKPSGTVQVLGAEDALFAHLKGRATSPKHGVIFTHEYVRGTRPEDRGSAARALAGKLAIAARVDHYSGDYRPDLHAELTDRMETIRARADEGGDE
;
A
#
# COMPACT_ATOMS: atom_id res chain seq x y z
N MET A 1 5.83 -37.89 -22.75
CA MET A 1 6.52 -37.20 -21.64
C MET A 1 5.52 -37.14 -20.51
N THR A 2 5.92 -37.46 -19.28
CA THR A 2 5.02 -37.37 -18.11
C THR A 2 4.79 -35.91 -17.74
N ASP A 3 3.59 -35.59 -17.27
CA ASP A 3 3.23 -34.27 -16.76
C ASP A 3 3.64 -34.11 -15.28
N ALA A 4 4.31 -35.11 -14.71
CA ALA A 4 4.79 -35.08 -13.34
C ALA A 4 5.70 -33.87 -13.08
N TRP A 5 5.70 -33.41 -11.84
CA TRP A 5 6.50 -32.26 -11.40
C TRP A 5 8.02 -32.49 -11.61
N PHE A 6 8.48 -33.75 -11.63
CA PHE A 6 9.88 -34.12 -11.84
C PHE A 6 10.26 -34.37 -13.31
N ALA A 7 9.33 -34.25 -14.27
CA ALA A 7 9.66 -34.63 -15.65
C ALA A 7 10.70 -33.70 -16.28
N GLY A 8 11.84 -34.27 -16.69
CA GLY A 8 12.97 -33.51 -17.21
C GLY A 8 13.72 -32.70 -16.14
N ALA A 9 13.42 -32.92 -14.86
CA ALA A 9 14.19 -32.36 -13.75
C ALA A 9 15.41 -33.24 -13.45
N ASP A 10 16.49 -32.62 -13.02
CA ASP A 10 17.62 -33.31 -12.40
C ASP A 10 17.23 -33.71 -10.96
N PRO A 11 17.38 -34.99 -10.55
CA PRO A 11 17.06 -35.44 -9.20
C PRO A 11 17.78 -34.69 -8.07
N ASP A 12 18.95 -34.12 -8.35
CA ASP A 12 19.77 -33.41 -7.37
C ASP A 12 19.54 -31.88 -7.39
N ASP A 13 18.74 -31.37 -8.35
CA ASP A 13 18.38 -29.96 -8.48
C ASP A 13 16.87 -29.76 -8.24
N PRO A 14 16.47 -29.07 -7.16
CA PRO A 14 15.06 -28.82 -6.89
C PRO A 14 14.42 -27.79 -7.84
N GLU A 15 15.19 -26.96 -8.55
CA GLU A 15 14.68 -25.79 -9.29
C GLU A 15 13.76 -26.14 -10.48
N PRO A 16 14.09 -27.11 -11.35
CA PRO A 16 13.18 -27.50 -12.44
C PRO A 16 11.87 -28.10 -11.90
N GLY A 17 11.96 -28.85 -10.79
CA GLY A 17 10.81 -29.39 -10.09
C GLY A 17 9.94 -28.28 -9.48
N ALA A 18 10.57 -27.29 -8.85
CA ALA A 18 9.90 -26.13 -8.26
C ALA A 18 9.13 -25.33 -9.32
N THR A 19 9.75 -25.09 -10.47
CA THR A 19 9.11 -24.42 -11.61
C THR A 19 7.85 -25.18 -12.04
N ARG A 20 7.94 -26.50 -12.21
CA ARG A 20 6.79 -27.33 -12.59
C ARG A 20 5.70 -27.38 -11.51
N VAL A 21 6.07 -27.39 -10.23
CA VAL A 21 5.09 -27.28 -9.13
C VAL A 21 4.31 -25.97 -9.21
N ARG A 22 4.96 -24.87 -9.62
CA ARG A 22 4.32 -23.55 -9.72
C ARG A 22 3.47 -23.37 -10.96
N THR A 23 3.99 -23.74 -12.13
CA THR A 23 3.39 -23.38 -13.43
C THR A 23 2.81 -24.56 -14.17
N GLY A 24 3.14 -25.78 -13.75
CA GLY A 24 2.68 -27.01 -14.36
C GLY A 24 1.26 -27.37 -13.94
N SER A 25 0.67 -28.29 -14.71
CA SER A 25 -0.62 -28.90 -14.37
C SER A 25 -0.64 -30.32 -14.94
N ALA A 26 -1.49 -31.17 -14.36
CA ALA A 26 -1.75 -32.50 -14.87
C ALA A 26 -3.27 -32.65 -15.09
N SER A 27 -3.66 -33.28 -16.19
CA SER A 27 -5.08 -33.47 -16.53
C SER A 27 -5.80 -34.46 -15.61
N ALA A 28 -5.05 -35.32 -14.92
CA ALA A 28 -5.56 -36.29 -13.96
C ALA A 28 -4.51 -36.61 -12.89
N PRO A 29 -4.93 -37.04 -11.68
CA PRO A 29 -4.02 -37.62 -10.70
C PRO A 29 -3.36 -38.89 -11.25
N ALA A 30 -2.09 -39.13 -10.87
CA ALA A 30 -1.36 -40.35 -11.19
C ALA A 30 -0.49 -40.79 -10.01
N ASP A 31 0.02 -42.02 -10.06
CA ASP A 31 0.92 -42.57 -9.04
C ASP A 31 2.35 -42.06 -9.28
N TRP A 32 2.55 -40.77 -9.03
CA TRP A 32 3.84 -40.11 -9.22
C TRP A 32 4.99 -40.70 -8.40
N PRO A 33 4.80 -41.19 -7.15
CA PRO A 33 5.85 -41.92 -6.46
C PRO A 33 6.33 -43.15 -7.23
N ALA A 34 5.41 -44.00 -7.70
CA ALA A 34 5.78 -45.19 -8.48
C ALA A 34 6.45 -44.81 -9.81
N GLU A 35 5.88 -43.85 -10.54
CA GLU A 35 6.48 -43.34 -11.79
C GLU A 35 7.88 -42.75 -11.58
N ALA A 36 8.13 -42.07 -10.47
CA ALA A 36 9.43 -41.48 -10.16
C ALA A 36 10.49 -42.55 -9.87
N VAL A 37 10.11 -43.63 -9.18
CA VAL A 37 11.02 -44.76 -8.92
C VAL A 37 11.28 -45.55 -10.19
N ASP A 38 10.24 -45.84 -10.98
CA ASP A 38 10.37 -46.55 -12.27
C ASP A 38 11.22 -45.77 -13.28
N ALA A 39 11.14 -44.44 -13.26
CA ALA A 39 11.96 -43.55 -14.09
C ALA A 39 13.39 -43.35 -13.56
N GLY A 40 13.73 -43.89 -12.38
CA GLY A 40 15.03 -43.70 -11.73
C GLY A 40 15.26 -42.29 -11.19
N PHE A 41 14.21 -41.46 -11.09
CA PHE A 41 14.30 -40.13 -10.49
C PHE A 41 14.44 -40.20 -8.96
N ALA A 42 13.81 -41.19 -8.33
CA ALA A 42 13.91 -41.45 -6.89
C ALA A 42 14.37 -42.89 -6.61
N ALA A 43 15.13 -43.09 -5.53
CA ALA A 43 15.60 -44.42 -5.13
C ALA A 43 14.47 -45.29 -4.57
N ASP A 44 13.55 -44.68 -3.84
CA ASP A 44 12.35 -45.29 -3.26
C ASP A 44 11.29 -44.22 -2.99
N GLU A 45 10.14 -44.62 -2.45
CA GLU A 45 9.04 -43.72 -2.11
C GLU A 45 9.46 -42.65 -1.08
N SER A 46 10.36 -42.96 -0.15
CA SER A 46 10.82 -42.00 0.87
C SER A 46 11.73 -40.93 0.24
N ASP A 47 12.65 -41.34 -0.64
CA ASP A 47 13.48 -40.43 -1.43
C ASP A 47 12.63 -39.52 -2.33
N TYR A 48 11.57 -40.08 -2.95
CA TYR A 48 10.61 -39.30 -3.73
C TYR A 48 9.98 -38.16 -2.91
N TYR A 49 9.44 -38.46 -1.72
CA TYR A 49 8.82 -37.43 -0.88
C TYR A 49 9.84 -36.43 -0.33
N ALA A 50 11.09 -36.83 -0.09
CA ALA A 50 12.15 -35.92 0.30
C ALA A 50 12.47 -34.92 -0.83
N LYS A 51 12.57 -35.40 -2.08
CA LYS A 51 12.78 -34.57 -3.26
C LYS A 51 11.60 -33.64 -3.55
N LEU A 52 10.36 -34.17 -3.46
CA LEU A 52 9.15 -33.35 -3.58
C LEU A 52 9.10 -32.26 -2.52
N ARG A 53 9.46 -32.56 -1.26
CA ARG A 53 9.56 -31.57 -0.19
C ARG A 53 10.59 -30.48 -0.53
N SER A 54 11.75 -30.84 -1.07
CA SER A 54 12.77 -29.87 -1.49
C SER A 54 12.25 -28.95 -2.60
N ALA A 55 11.67 -29.51 -3.66
CA ALA A 55 11.11 -28.76 -4.78
C ALA A 55 9.94 -27.85 -4.36
N THR A 56 9.06 -28.31 -3.47
CA THR A 56 7.94 -27.50 -2.96
C THR A 56 8.40 -26.38 -2.04
N LEU A 57 9.45 -26.58 -1.23
CA LEU A 57 10.05 -25.51 -0.44
C LEU A 57 10.72 -24.45 -1.34
N ALA A 58 11.47 -24.87 -2.36
CA ALA A 58 12.06 -23.96 -3.34
C ALA A 58 10.98 -23.14 -4.07
N ALA A 59 9.92 -23.81 -4.56
CA ALA A 59 8.77 -23.17 -5.19
C ALA A 59 8.09 -22.14 -4.27
N ALA A 60 7.88 -22.48 -3.00
CA ALA A 60 7.27 -21.60 -2.03
C ALA A 60 8.16 -20.39 -1.71
N SER A 61 9.46 -20.59 -1.51
CA SER A 61 10.42 -19.51 -1.27
C SER A 61 10.50 -18.55 -2.46
N GLU A 62 10.50 -19.06 -3.68
CA GLU A 62 10.54 -18.23 -4.88
C GLU A 62 9.23 -17.43 -5.06
N ALA A 63 8.07 -18.08 -4.88
CA ALA A 63 6.77 -17.42 -4.96
C ALA A 63 6.61 -16.30 -3.90
N VAL A 64 7.10 -16.52 -2.68
CA VAL A 64 7.15 -15.49 -1.63
C VAL A 64 8.06 -14.35 -2.05
N ALA A 65 9.27 -14.64 -2.53
CA ALA A 65 10.23 -13.62 -2.94
C ALA A 65 9.74 -12.78 -4.14
N GLU A 66 9.02 -13.39 -5.08
CA GLU A 66 8.36 -12.67 -6.18
C GLU A 66 7.25 -11.75 -5.66
N ARG A 67 6.38 -12.25 -4.77
CA ARG A 67 5.29 -11.46 -4.19
C ARG A 67 5.78 -10.27 -3.36
N GLU A 68 6.82 -10.46 -2.56
CA GLU A 68 7.42 -9.41 -1.73
C GLU A 68 8.08 -8.31 -2.58
N ARG A 69 8.62 -8.67 -3.76
CA ARG A 69 9.23 -7.70 -4.68
C ARG A 69 8.21 -7.02 -5.60
N ALA A 70 6.96 -7.44 -5.59
CA ALA A 70 5.93 -6.87 -6.44
C ALA A 70 5.71 -5.38 -6.15
N ASP A 71 5.44 -4.63 -7.20
CA ASP A 71 5.39 -3.16 -7.15
C ASP A 71 4.30 -2.62 -6.22
N ASP A 72 3.16 -3.31 -6.13
CA ASP A 72 2.07 -2.92 -5.21
C ASP A 72 2.48 -3.05 -3.74
N VAL A 73 3.31 -4.05 -3.42
CA VAL A 73 3.90 -4.21 -2.09
C VAL A 73 4.93 -3.13 -1.81
N GLN A 74 5.76 -2.78 -2.80
CA GLN A 74 6.71 -1.68 -2.65
C GLN A 74 6.01 -0.34 -2.39
N LEU A 75 4.91 -0.06 -3.09
CA LEU A 75 4.06 1.11 -2.81
C LEU A 75 3.49 1.10 -1.39
N ALA A 76 3.05 -0.06 -0.90
CA ALA A 76 2.52 -0.19 0.45
C ALA A 76 3.60 0.01 1.53
N HIS A 77 4.83 -0.43 1.29
CA HIS A 77 5.96 -0.15 2.18
C HIS A 77 6.32 1.34 2.17
N ALA A 78 6.44 1.94 0.98
CA ALA A 78 6.81 3.34 0.85
C ALA A 78 5.83 4.27 1.56
N VAL A 79 4.52 4.07 1.41
CA VAL A 79 3.53 4.95 2.06
C VAL A 79 3.52 4.81 3.59
N ARG A 80 3.76 3.61 4.12
CA ARG A 80 3.87 3.39 5.57
C ARG A 80 5.13 4.03 6.13
N ALA A 81 6.27 3.85 5.44
CA ALA A 81 7.53 4.49 5.81
C ALA A 81 7.41 6.01 5.77
N MET A 82 6.73 6.57 4.75
CA MET A 82 6.47 7.99 4.62
C MET A 82 5.66 8.52 5.82
N ASP A 83 4.62 7.79 6.24
CA ASP A 83 3.81 8.15 7.42
C ASP A 83 4.62 8.09 8.72
N ASP A 84 5.45 7.05 8.89
CA ASP A 84 6.31 6.89 10.06
C ASP A 84 7.40 7.95 10.14
N ALA A 85 7.99 8.32 9.01
CA ALA A 85 8.95 9.41 8.89
C ALA A 85 8.29 10.74 9.26
N GLU A 86 7.11 11.04 8.71
CA GLU A 86 6.36 12.26 9.03
C GLU A 86 6.02 12.35 10.52
N ARG A 87 5.45 11.29 11.09
CA ARG A 87 5.06 11.23 12.50
C ARG A 87 6.27 11.42 13.41
N THR A 88 7.34 10.67 13.15
CA THR A 88 8.56 10.72 13.96
C THR A 88 9.19 12.10 13.86
N ALA A 89 9.34 12.64 12.64
CA ALA A 89 9.87 13.99 12.43
C ALA A 89 9.09 15.06 13.20
N ASN A 90 7.75 14.99 13.21
CA ASN A 90 6.92 15.91 13.96
C ASN A 90 7.13 15.79 15.49
N GLU A 91 7.21 14.57 16.01
CA GLU A 91 7.51 14.34 17.43
C GLU A 91 8.90 14.89 17.81
N LEU A 92 9.91 14.69 16.96
CA LEU A 92 11.25 15.24 17.16
C LEU A 92 11.25 16.78 17.06
N ALA A 93 10.55 17.33 16.08
CA ALA A 93 10.43 18.76 15.83
C ALA A 93 9.89 19.51 17.05
N GLU A 94 8.82 18.99 17.67
CA GLU A 94 8.27 19.56 18.89
C GLU A 94 9.31 19.65 20.01
N ARG A 95 10.08 18.56 20.24
CA ARG A 95 11.12 18.51 21.26
C ARG A 95 12.30 19.43 20.97
N VAL A 96 12.68 19.54 19.70
CA VAL A 96 13.74 20.43 19.24
C VAL A 96 13.36 21.88 19.49
N VAL A 97 12.15 22.29 19.11
CA VAL A 97 11.68 23.67 19.30
C VAL A 97 11.60 24.03 20.80
N GLU A 98 11.08 23.13 21.63
CA GLU A 98 11.02 23.33 23.08
C GLU A 98 12.43 23.50 23.69
N TRP A 99 13.38 22.62 23.36
CA TRP A 99 14.72 22.69 23.93
C TRP A 99 15.50 23.90 23.39
N ALA A 100 15.42 24.16 22.09
CA ALA A 100 16.04 25.31 21.45
C ALA A 100 15.55 26.64 22.06
N GLY A 101 14.28 26.74 22.44
CA GLY A 101 13.72 27.91 23.11
C GLY A 101 14.34 28.23 24.48
N THR A 102 15.09 27.30 25.08
CA THR A 102 15.85 27.54 26.32
C THR A 102 17.28 28.05 26.06
N LEU A 103 17.78 27.88 24.83
CA LEU A 103 19.16 28.20 24.46
C LEU A 103 19.26 29.44 23.57
N TYR A 104 18.23 29.73 22.79
CA TYR A 104 18.22 30.82 21.82
C TYR A 104 17.11 31.83 22.09
N GLU A 105 17.39 33.11 21.82
CA GLU A 105 16.42 34.21 22.02
C GLU A 105 15.24 34.13 21.04
N GLU A 106 15.50 33.73 19.80
CA GLU A 106 14.49 33.55 18.76
C GLU A 106 14.56 32.15 18.16
N VAL A 107 13.44 31.43 18.24
CA VAL A 107 13.23 30.13 17.62
C VAL A 107 11.94 30.20 16.79
N PRO A 108 12.02 30.10 15.45
CA PRO A 108 10.83 30.04 14.63
C PRO A 108 9.97 28.82 15.01
N ARG A 109 8.66 28.91 14.79
CA ARG A 109 7.74 27.79 15.12
C ARG A 109 7.63 26.82 13.96
N GLY A 110 7.28 25.57 14.29
CA GLY A 110 7.03 24.54 13.29
C GLY A 110 8.29 24.07 12.58
N LEU A 111 8.11 23.46 11.40
CA LEU A 111 9.19 22.80 10.66
C LEU A 111 10.28 23.78 10.17
N ASP A 112 9.90 25.02 9.86
CA ASP A 112 10.86 26.07 9.47
C ASP A 112 11.84 26.39 10.60
N GLY A 113 11.35 26.35 11.86
CA GLY A 113 12.20 26.52 13.04
C GLY A 113 13.20 25.39 13.22
N VAL A 114 12.80 24.15 12.93
CA VAL A 114 13.68 22.98 13.04
C VAL A 114 14.78 23.03 11.99
N ARG A 115 14.44 23.38 10.75
CA ARG A 115 15.42 23.57 9.67
C ARG A 115 16.40 24.71 9.98
N ASP A 116 15.91 25.83 10.51
CA ASP A 116 16.76 26.92 10.97
C ASP A 116 17.73 26.46 12.06
N ILE A 117 17.25 25.79 13.11
CA ILE A 117 18.08 25.26 14.19
C ILE A 117 19.13 24.28 13.66
N ALA A 118 18.75 23.38 12.76
CA ALA A 118 19.66 22.40 12.16
C ALA A 118 20.81 23.06 11.38
N ALA A 119 20.60 24.28 10.86
CA ALA A 119 21.60 25.04 10.12
C ALA A 119 22.47 25.96 11.01
N ARG A 120 22.19 26.06 12.32
CA ARG A 120 22.95 26.93 13.23
C ARG A 120 24.32 26.35 13.55
N GLU A 121 25.30 27.25 13.70
CA GLU A 121 26.61 26.90 14.26
C GLU A 121 26.54 26.91 15.80
N PRO A 122 26.69 25.76 16.47
CA PRO A 122 26.58 25.68 17.91
C PRO A 122 27.80 26.26 18.62
N LYS A 123 27.57 27.00 19.71
CA LYS A 123 28.62 27.62 20.55
C LYS A 123 28.84 26.91 21.88
N THR A 124 27.91 26.05 22.27
CA THR A 124 27.94 25.32 23.54
C THR A 124 27.65 23.83 23.32
N ALA A 125 28.07 22.98 24.25
CA ALA A 125 27.77 21.55 24.21
C ALA A 125 26.26 21.26 24.24
N ALA A 126 25.45 22.14 24.83
CA ALA A 126 23.99 22.02 24.79
C ALA A 126 23.44 22.35 23.39
N GLU A 127 23.92 23.41 22.77
CA GLU A 127 23.57 23.77 21.39
C GLU A 127 23.98 22.69 20.40
N GLU A 128 25.17 22.10 20.52
CA GLU A 128 25.62 20.99 19.67
C GLU A 128 24.62 19.82 19.67
N ARG A 129 24.04 19.51 20.83
CA ARG A 129 23.04 18.43 20.96
C ARG A 129 21.70 18.82 20.34
N VAL A 130 21.24 20.05 20.54
CA VAL A 130 20.00 20.56 19.94
C VAL A 130 20.10 20.61 18.42
N VAL A 131 21.20 21.15 17.88
CA VAL A 131 21.46 21.19 16.43
C VAL A 131 21.49 19.78 15.87
N SER A 132 22.24 18.86 16.49
CA SER A 132 22.30 17.46 16.05
C SER A 132 20.93 16.76 16.09
N TYR A 133 20.06 17.13 17.04
CA TYR A 133 18.73 16.56 17.12
C TYR A 133 17.79 17.14 16.04
N ALA A 134 17.91 18.44 15.79
CA ALA A 134 17.23 19.12 14.70
C ALA A 134 17.60 18.53 13.33
N THR A 135 18.90 18.26 13.08
CA THR A 135 19.36 17.62 11.84
C THR A 135 18.65 16.29 11.60
N ARG A 136 18.53 15.42 12.62
CA ARG A 136 17.82 14.14 12.46
C ARG A 136 16.33 14.31 12.14
N ALA A 137 15.69 15.32 12.71
CA ALA A 137 14.30 15.64 12.39
C ALA A 137 14.16 16.12 10.94
N VAL A 138 15.11 16.93 10.45
CA VAL A 138 15.16 17.36 9.05
C VAL A 138 15.41 16.18 8.12
N ASP A 139 16.38 15.31 8.41
CA ASP A 139 16.67 14.13 7.60
C ASP A 139 15.43 13.24 7.41
N LEU A 140 14.59 13.10 8.45
CA LEU A 140 13.31 12.37 8.36
C LEU A 140 12.25 13.10 7.52
N LEU A 141 12.21 14.43 7.55
CA LEU A 141 11.31 15.21 6.68
C LEU A 141 11.70 15.09 5.22
N ASP A 142 13.00 15.11 4.95
CA ASP A 142 13.54 15.00 3.60
C ASP A 142 13.32 13.57 3.07
N GLU A 143 13.54 12.54 3.89
CA GLU A 143 13.18 11.14 3.55
C GLU A 143 11.68 10.98 3.28
N ARG A 144 10.81 11.64 4.05
CA ARG A 144 9.37 11.66 3.80
C ARG A 144 9.06 12.23 2.41
N ASP A 145 9.72 13.34 2.04
CA ASP A 145 9.56 13.96 0.72
C ASP A 145 10.08 13.05 -0.41
N ASP A 146 11.22 12.39 -0.22
CA ASP A 146 11.77 11.42 -1.17
C ASP A 146 10.86 10.21 -1.37
N LEU A 147 10.30 9.65 -0.29
CA LEU A 147 9.33 8.56 -0.35
C LEU A 147 8.03 8.97 -1.06
N ARG A 148 7.59 10.22 -0.90
CA ARG A 148 6.45 10.77 -1.65
C ARG A 148 6.76 10.80 -3.14
N VAL A 149 7.93 11.31 -3.54
CA VAL A 149 8.35 11.34 -4.96
C VAL A 149 8.38 9.93 -5.53
N PHE A 150 8.98 8.97 -4.81
CA PHE A 150 8.98 7.57 -5.21
C PHE A 150 7.56 7.02 -5.46
N ILE A 151 6.61 7.31 -4.57
CA ILE A 151 5.20 6.90 -4.75
C ILE A 151 4.58 7.58 -5.97
N GLU A 152 4.82 8.87 -6.16
CA GLU A 152 4.28 9.66 -7.26
C GLU A 152 4.79 9.20 -8.63
N GLU A 153 6.04 8.76 -8.71
CA GLU A 153 6.62 8.18 -9.93
C GLU A 153 6.13 6.74 -10.17
N ARG A 154 6.00 5.94 -9.10
CA ARG A 154 5.75 4.51 -9.25
C ARG A 154 4.27 4.16 -9.39
N ALA A 155 3.39 4.81 -8.64
CA ALA A 155 1.96 4.45 -8.62
C ALA A 155 1.28 4.52 -10.00
N PRO A 156 1.53 5.52 -10.87
CA PRO A 156 0.92 5.56 -12.20
C PRO A 156 1.31 4.37 -13.09
N THR A 157 2.48 3.78 -12.88
CA THR A 157 2.93 2.60 -13.63
C THR A 157 2.38 1.29 -13.06
N THR A 158 2.11 1.24 -11.76
CA THR A 158 1.68 0.02 -11.06
C THR A 158 0.16 -0.10 -10.97
N VAL A 159 -0.53 1.01 -10.72
CA VAL A 159 -1.98 1.09 -10.50
C VAL A 159 -2.55 2.30 -11.23
N PRO A 160 -2.50 2.31 -12.58
CA PRO A 160 -2.79 3.50 -13.39
C PRO A 160 -4.19 4.06 -13.15
N ASN A 161 -5.21 3.22 -12.92
CA ASN A 161 -6.56 3.69 -12.68
C ASN A 161 -6.73 4.27 -11.27
N LEU A 162 -6.23 3.60 -10.24
CA LEU A 162 -6.29 4.13 -8.87
C LEU A 162 -5.48 5.43 -8.73
N ALA A 163 -4.27 5.48 -9.29
CA ALA A 163 -3.39 6.64 -9.21
C ALA A 163 -4.03 7.89 -9.84
N GLU A 164 -4.68 7.73 -11.00
CA GLU A 164 -5.40 8.82 -11.65
C GLU A 164 -6.65 9.25 -10.86
N MET A 165 -7.42 8.32 -10.27
CA MET A 165 -8.66 8.65 -9.56
C MET A 165 -8.48 9.22 -8.15
N ALA A 166 -7.49 8.73 -7.42
CA ALA A 166 -7.26 9.06 -6.03
C ALA A 166 -6.03 9.95 -5.81
N GLY A 167 -5.16 10.06 -6.82
CA GLY A 167 -3.79 10.52 -6.65
C GLY A 167 -2.87 9.37 -6.15
N PRO A 168 -1.57 9.41 -6.50
CA PRO A 168 -0.60 8.36 -6.15
C PRO A 168 -0.56 7.98 -4.67
N VAL A 169 -0.51 8.98 -3.78
CA VAL A 169 -0.37 8.76 -2.33
C VAL A 169 -1.59 8.08 -1.72
N LEU A 170 -2.80 8.51 -2.11
CA LEU A 170 -4.03 7.88 -1.61
C LEU A 170 -4.23 6.48 -2.20
N ALA A 171 -3.84 6.27 -3.46
CA ALA A 171 -3.84 4.94 -4.08
C ALA A 171 -2.94 3.96 -3.31
N ALA A 172 -1.68 4.35 -3.05
CA ALA A 172 -0.74 3.55 -2.25
C ALA A 172 -1.28 3.29 -0.84
N ARG A 173 -1.91 4.28 -0.20
CA ARG A 173 -2.51 4.15 1.13
C ARG A 173 -3.69 3.18 1.17
N LEU A 174 -4.55 3.19 0.15
CA LEU A 174 -5.65 2.23 0.03
C LEU A 174 -5.15 0.80 -0.12
N ILE A 175 -4.10 0.60 -0.92
CA ILE A 175 -3.42 -0.70 -1.07
C ILE A 175 -2.85 -1.15 0.27
N ALA A 176 -2.13 -0.27 0.97
CA ALA A 176 -1.53 -0.55 2.27
C ALA A 176 -2.56 -0.92 3.34
N LEU A 177 -3.69 -0.20 3.42
CA LEU A 177 -4.79 -0.47 4.35
C LEU A 177 -5.53 -1.77 4.00
N ALA A 178 -5.60 -2.12 2.71
CA ALA A 178 -6.23 -3.34 2.27
C ALA A 178 -5.38 -4.59 2.48
N GLY A 179 -4.06 -4.44 2.62
CA GLY A 179 -3.09 -5.53 2.69
C GLY A 179 -2.55 -5.97 1.32
N GLY A 180 -2.64 -5.09 0.31
CA GLY A 180 -2.19 -5.35 -1.07
C GLY A 180 -3.28 -5.06 -2.11
N LEU A 181 -2.88 -5.06 -3.39
CA LEU A 181 -3.79 -4.71 -4.50
C LEU A 181 -4.88 -5.79 -4.70
N GLU A 182 -4.52 -7.07 -4.62
CA GLU A 182 -5.49 -8.17 -4.74
C GLU A 182 -6.56 -8.13 -3.63
N PRO A 183 -6.20 -8.04 -2.33
CA PRO A 183 -7.20 -7.82 -1.27
C PRO A 183 -8.08 -6.59 -1.51
N LEU A 184 -7.52 -5.48 -2.01
CA LEU A 184 -8.28 -4.28 -2.33
C LEU A 184 -9.31 -4.54 -3.44
N ALA A 185 -8.91 -5.20 -4.53
CA ALA A 185 -9.78 -5.55 -5.65
C ALA A 185 -10.97 -6.42 -5.24
N LYS A 186 -10.79 -7.27 -4.23
CA LYS A 186 -11.83 -8.13 -3.66
C LYS A 186 -12.78 -7.42 -2.69
N LYS A 187 -12.46 -6.22 -2.20
CA LYS A 187 -13.32 -5.49 -1.27
C LYS A 187 -14.56 -4.91 -1.97
N PRO A 188 -15.72 -4.89 -1.29
CA PRO A 188 -16.88 -4.16 -1.77
C PRO A 188 -16.67 -2.65 -1.60
N SER A 189 -17.39 -1.85 -2.40
CA SER A 189 -17.31 -0.39 -2.36
C SER A 189 -17.57 0.19 -0.95
N GLY A 190 -18.54 -0.36 -0.21
CA GLY A 190 -18.82 0.09 1.15
C GLY A 190 -17.65 -0.10 2.12
N THR A 191 -16.82 -1.14 1.94
CA THR A 191 -15.59 -1.31 2.72
C THR A 191 -14.53 -0.31 2.27
N VAL A 192 -14.32 -0.14 0.95
CA VAL A 192 -13.38 0.87 0.41
C VAL A 192 -13.71 2.27 0.92
N GLN A 193 -14.99 2.60 1.02
CA GLN A 193 -15.49 3.88 1.53
C GLN A 193 -14.99 4.21 2.94
N VAL A 194 -14.84 3.20 3.80
CA VAL A 194 -14.53 3.37 5.23
C VAL A 194 -13.17 2.80 5.65
N LEU A 195 -12.32 2.39 4.70
CA LEU A 195 -10.93 1.99 4.99
C LEU A 195 -10.20 3.11 5.72
N GLY A 196 -9.49 2.79 6.81
CA GLY A 196 -8.83 3.77 7.68
C GLY A 196 -9.75 4.40 8.74
N ALA A 197 -11.01 3.97 8.85
CA ALA A 197 -11.93 4.35 9.93
C ALA A 197 -12.46 3.13 10.70
N GLU A 198 -11.64 2.09 10.81
CA GLU A 198 -11.97 0.80 11.41
C GLU A 198 -12.46 0.97 12.86
N ASP A 199 -11.79 1.80 13.67
CA ASP A 199 -12.18 2.02 15.07
C ASP A 199 -13.60 2.61 15.18
N ALA A 200 -13.92 3.61 14.37
CA ALA A 200 -15.25 4.21 14.32
C ALA A 200 -16.30 3.23 13.80
N LEU A 201 -15.96 2.45 12.77
CA LEU A 201 -16.82 1.41 12.22
C LEU A 201 -17.11 0.33 13.27
N PHE A 202 -16.09 -0.15 13.99
CA PHE A 202 -16.26 -1.15 15.05
C PHE A 202 -17.05 -0.60 16.23
N ALA A 203 -16.88 0.68 16.60
CA ALA A 203 -17.70 1.33 17.61
C ALA A 203 -19.19 1.38 17.18
N HIS A 204 -19.45 1.69 15.91
CA HIS A 204 -20.80 1.68 15.35
C HIS A 204 -21.43 0.28 15.34
N LEU A 205 -20.70 -0.74 14.88
CA LEU A 205 -21.16 -2.13 14.88
C LEU A 205 -21.47 -2.65 16.29
N LYS A 206 -20.81 -2.09 17.33
CA LYS A 206 -21.09 -2.35 18.75
C LYS A 206 -22.22 -1.50 19.32
N GLY A 207 -22.89 -0.68 18.51
CA GLY A 207 -23.98 0.21 18.93
C GLY A 207 -23.54 1.41 19.78
N ARG A 208 -22.25 1.76 19.78
CA ARG A 208 -21.68 2.82 20.63
C ARG A 208 -21.46 4.15 19.91
N ALA A 209 -21.61 4.18 18.60
CA ALA A 209 -21.38 5.36 17.77
C ALA A 209 -22.23 5.31 16.48
N THR A 210 -22.27 6.42 15.76
CA THR A 210 -22.81 6.48 14.40
C THR A 210 -21.81 5.89 13.40
N SER A 211 -22.30 5.37 12.27
CA SER A 211 -21.44 4.81 11.22
C SER A 211 -20.56 5.89 10.60
N PRO A 212 -19.25 5.66 10.40
CA PRO A 212 -18.40 6.60 9.69
C PRO A 212 -18.88 6.74 8.24
N LYS A 213 -18.98 7.99 7.76
CA LYS A 213 -19.38 8.28 6.37
C LYS A 213 -18.25 8.01 5.36
N HIS A 214 -17.01 8.07 5.81
CA HIS A 214 -15.80 7.94 5.01
C HIS A 214 -14.62 7.61 5.92
N GLY A 215 -13.65 6.88 5.38
CA GLY A 215 -12.35 6.69 6.00
C GLY A 215 -11.30 7.59 5.34
N VAL A 216 -10.18 7.00 4.95
CA VAL A 216 -9.02 7.68 4.38
C VAL A 216 -9.32 8.47 3.10
N ILE A 217 -10.34 8.06 2.35
CA ILE A 217 -10.80 8.76 1.13
C ILE A 217 -11.35 10.17 1.42
N PHE A 218 -11.59 10.52 2.68
CA PHE A 218 -11.91 11.88 3.09
C PHE A 218 -10.82 12.88 2.72
N THR A 219 -9.57 12.44 2.60
CA THR A 219 -8.44 13.31 2.21
C THR A 219 -8.54 13.78 0.75
N HIS A 220 -9.30 13.08 -0.09
CA HIS A 220 -9.48 13.42 -1.49
C HIS A 220 -10.39 14.64 -1.68
N GLU A 221 -10.07 15.49 -2.66
CA GLU A 221 -10.79 16.74 -2.93
C GLU A 221 -12.28 16.51 -3.26
N TYR A 222 -12.61 15.43 -3.98
CA TYR A 222 -14.01 15.06 -4.23
C TYR A 222 -14.83 14.82 -2.97
N VAL A 223 -14.22 14.48 -1.83
CA VAL A 223 -14.91 14.32 -0.56
C VAL A 223 -14.72 15.54 0.33
N ARG A 224 -13.48 15.97 0.57
CA ARG A 224 -13.16 17.10 1.47
C ARG A 224 -13.80 18.40 1.02
N GLY A 225 -13.67 18.71 -0.27
CA GLY A 225 -14.17 19.94 -0.89
C GLY A 225 -15.68 19.95 -1.15
N THR A 226 -16.36 18.82 -0.93
CA THR A 226 -17.82 18.72 -1.06
C THR A 226 -18.50 19.15 0.25
N ARG A 227 -19.69 19.78 0.14
CA ARG A 227 -20.47 20.26 1.29
C ARG A 227 -20.80 19.13 2.28
N PRO A 228 -20.77 19.37 3.60
CA PRO A 228 -20.91 18.34 4.64
C PRO A 228 -22.10 17.38 4.48
N GLU A 229 -23.23 17.90 4.02
CA GLU A 229 -24.47 17.18 3.72
C GLU A 229 -24.31 16.16 2.59
N ASP A 230 -23.53 16.51 1.56
CA ASP A 230 -23.32 15.69 0.36
C ASP A 230 -22.07 14.81 0.41
N ARG A 231 -21.19 14.99 1.40
CA ARG A 231 -19.96 14.18 1.56
C ARG A 231 -20.21 12.68 1.56
N GLY A 232 -21.32 12.23 2.14
CA GLY A 232 -21.68 10.81 2.14
C GLY A 232 -22.00 10.28 0.74
N SER A 233 -22.64 11.09 -0.10
CA SER A 233 -22.91 10.78 -1.50
C SER A 233 -21.64 10.78 -2.33
N ALA A 234 -20.77 11.78 -2.15
CA ALA A 234 -19.49 11.88 -2.81
C ALA A 234 -18.56 10.71 -2.44
N ALA A 235 -18.40 10.42 -1.14
CA ALA A 235 -17.58 9.31 -0.67
C ALA A 235 -18.04 7.97 -1.25
N ARG A 236 -19.35 7.73 -1.34
CA ARG A 236 -19.91 6.52 -1.96
C ARG A 236 -19.61 6.44 -3.46
N ALA A 237 -19.77 7.55 -4.18
CA ALA A 237 -19.45 7.61 -5.62
C ALA A 237 -17.96 7.34 -5.88
N LEU A 238 -17.07 8.00 -5.12
CA LEU A 238 -15.62 7.81 -5.20
C LEU A 238 -15.24 6.36 -4.89
N ALA A 239 -15.69 5.83 -3.75
CA ALA A 239 -15.38 4.47 -3.34
C ALA A 239 -15.90 3.41 -4.34
N GLY A 240 -17.04 3.68 -4.98
CA GLY A 240 -17.57 2.83 -6.05
C GLY A 240 -16.61 2.72 -7.23
N LYS A 241 -16.10 3.85 -7.71
CA LYS A 241 -15.16 3.90 -8.84
C LYS A 241 -13.78 3.38 -8.47
N LEU A 242 -13.27 3.71 -7.27
CA LEU A 242 -12.01 3.15 -6.77
C LEU A 242 -12.04 1.62 -6.63
N ALA A 243 -13.17 1.04 -6.20
CA ALA A 243 -13.31 -0.41 -6.14
C ALA A 243 -13.30 -1.08 -7.54
N ILE A 244 -13.81 -0.39 -8.57
CA ILE A 244 -13.73 -0.86 -9.96
C ILE A 244 -12.30 -0.69 -10.48
N ALA A 245 -11.69 0.47 -10.27
CA ALA A 245 -10.31 0.77 -10.65
C ALA A 245 -9.33 -0.27 -10.07
N ALA A 246 -9.44 -0.59 -8.78
CA ALA A 246 -8.61 -1.61 -8.14
C ALA A 246 -8.74 -2.99 -8.81
N ARG A 247 -9.94 -3.37 -9.29
CA ARG A 247 -10.13 -4.63 -10.02
C ARG A 247 -9.51 -4.58 -11.41
N VAL A 248 -9.67 -3.47 -12.11
CA VAL A 248 -9.05 -3.29 -13.44
C VAL A 248 -7.53 -3.32 -13.31
N ASP A 249 -6.97 -2.55 -12.38
CA ASP A 249 -5.52 -2.52 -12.12
C ASP A 249 -4.99 -3.93 -11.75
N HIS A 250 -5.71 -4.69 -10.93
CA HIS A 250 -5.28 -6.03 -10.53
C HIS A 250 -5.40 -7.09 -11.63
N TYR A 251 -6.53 -7.17 -12.33
CA TYR A 251 -6.82 -8.28 -13.25
C TYR A 251 -6.44 -7.99 -14.71
N SER A 252 -6.35 -6.72 -15.10
CA SER A 252 -6.08 -6.30 -16.48
C SER A 252 -4.81 -5.47 -16.60
N GLY A 253 -4.52 -4.59 -15.63
CA GLY A 253 -3.43 -3.62 -15.70
C GLY A 253 -3.65 -2.46 -16.68
N ASP A 254 -4.71 -2.51 -17.50
CA ASP A 254 -5.03 -1.51 -18.51
C ASP A 254 -5.57 -0.22 -17.89
N TYR A 255 -5.12 0.94 -18.40
CA TYR A 255 -5.75 2.23 -18.12
C TYR A 255 -7.12 2.35 -18.80
N ARG A 256 -8.15 2.81 -18.08
CA ARG A 256 -9.55 2.92 -18.54
C ARG A 256 -10.09 4.34 -18.43
N PRO A 257 -9.88 5.21 -19.45
CA PRO A 257 -10.29 6.63 -19.41
C PRO A 257 -11.79 6.84 -19.10
N ASP A 258 -12.65 5.97 -19.63
CA ASP A 258 -14.10 6.06 -19.45
C ASP A 258 -14.51 6.00 -17.96
N LEU A 259 -13.79 5.22 -17.15
CA LEU A 259 -14.09 5.11 -15.71
C LEU A 259 -13.84 6.43 -14.98
N HIS A 260 -12.83 7.19 -15.42
CA HIS A 260 -12.49 8.50 -14.87
C HIS A 260 -13.55 9.53 -15.23
N ALA A 261 -13.97 9.59 -16.51
CA ALA A 261 -15.04 10.47 -16.97
C ALA A 261 -16.34 10.23 -16.18
N GLU A 262 -16.73 8.96 -16.01
CA GLU A 262 -17.92 8.60 -15.23
C GLU A 262 -17.85 9.04 -13.75
N LEU A 263 -16.65 9.07 -13.15
CA LEU A 263 -16.46 9.60 -11.80
C LEU A 263 -16.62 11.12 -11.78
N THR A 264 -15.98 11.82 -12.72
CA THR A 264 -16.05 13.28 -12.84
C THR A 264 -17.48 13.75 -13.02
N ASP A 265 -18.22 13.21 -13.98
CA ASP A 265 -19.64 13.54 -14.24
C ASP A 265 -20.50 13.33 -12.99
N ARG A 266 -20.23 12.23 -12.27
CA ARG A 266 -20.97 11.92 -11.04
C ARG A 266 -20.67 12.91 -9.93
N MET A 267 -19.42 13.36 -9.79
CA MET A 267 -19.01 14.34 -8.79
C MET A 267 -19.55 15.73 -9.10
N GLU A 268 -19.55 16.15 -10.36
CA GLU A 268 -20.17 17.38 -10.81
C GLU A 268 -21.67 17.39 -10.49
N THR A 269 -22.37 16.30 -10.78
CA THR A 269 -23.80 16.16 -10.43
C THR A 269 -24.04 16.29 -8.93
N ILE A 270 -23.17 15.73 -8.09
CA ILE A 270 -23.31 15.82 -6.63
C ILE A 270 -23.05 17.25 -6.14
N ARG A 271 -22.03 17.92 -6.68
CA ARG A 271 -21.67 19.29 -6.32
C ARG A 271 -22.70 20.32 -6.82
N ALA A 272 -23.34 20.09 -7.96
CA ALA A 272 -24.36 21.00 -8.51
C ALA A 272 -25.65 21.08 -7.66
N ARG A 273 -26.00 20.02 -6.91
CA ARG A 273 -27.13 20.03 -5.95
C ARG A 273 -27.00 21.12 -4.90
N ALA A 274 -25.76 21.51 -4.65
CA ALA A 274 -25.41 22.52 -3.69
C ALA A 274 -25.82 23.93 -4.18
N ASP A 275 -25.80 24.15 -5.50
CA ASP A 275 -26.13 25.45 -6.10
C ASP A 275 -27.64 25.66 -6.22
N GLU A 276 -28.42 24.57 -6.32
CA GLU A 276 -29.89 24.62 -6.41
C GLU A 276 -30.58 24.82 -5.04
N GLY A 277 -29.93 24.47 -3.94
CA GLY A 277 -30.48 24.58 -2.57
C GLY A 277 -30.07 25.83 -1.79
N GLY A 278 -29.46 26.83 -2.45
CA GLY A 278 -28.93 28.05 -1.81
C GLY A 278 -29.85 29.28 -1.88
N ASP A 279 -31.03 29.16 -2.47
CA ASP A 279 -32.00 30.26 -2.69
C ASP A 279 -33.26 30.17 -1.79
N GLU A 280 -33.17 29.56 -0.60
CA GLU A 280 -34.24 29.58 0.43
C GLU A 280 -33.78 30.14 1.79
#